data_AF-A0A0J5GV12-F1
#
_entry.id   AF-A0A0J5GV12-F1
#
_cell.length_a   1.000
_cell.length_b   1.000
_cell.length_c   1.000
_cell.angle_alpha   90.00
_cell.angle_beta   90.00
_cell.angle_gamma   90.00
#
_symmetry.space_group_name_H-M   'P 1'
#
loop_
_entity.id
_entity.type
_entity.pdbx_description
1 polymer ?
#
loop_
_entity_poly.entity_id
_entity_poly.type
_entity_poly.pdbx_seq_one_letter_code
_entity_poly.pdbx_strand_id
1 'polypeptide(L)'
;MGEIKKVYETEGQWFAERFDGEVLRIQKIPRRKSVEHYVDVDGSVIAKRCTKCHMVKLATLDNFRADSRRFIGQQSKCKTCHAKMDAINKQGLSVKGGPKKTQKARATRFYDEQGVVSEKVCPCCGKLRKRSLYREHSGNHDGLFDYCRICDDVAQHNKRARDRGLPATLTWKEWETTLKIFGGKCALTGAEATMDHVISLSSESSGTTAWNCVPLSRSLNCSKGSRNLFDWLEKPHVDAKVDPELVDNLLSYLAEMCDLTDAEYRHFYNWTLSDKGADYIKTGLSSLEYYKMFVKQVQKQSEIA
;
A
#
# COMPACT_ATOMS: atom_id res chain seq x y z
N MET A 1 18.72 22.68 -40.06
CA MET A 1 17.47 21.92 -39.90
C MET A 1 16.49 22.77 -39.11
N GLY A 2 15.49 23.35 -39.78
CA GLY A 2 14.59 24.36 -39.21
C GLY A 2 13.63 23.77 -38.17
N GLU A 3 13.35 24.51 -37.10
CA GLU A 3 12.35 24.11 -36.10
C GLU A 3 10.94 24.05 -36.73
N ILE A 4 10.04 23.21 -36.19
CA ILE A 4 8.62 23.24 -36.58
C ILE A 4 7.95 24.39 -35.83
N LYS A 5 7.37 25.32 -36.58
CA LYS A 5 6.64 26.48 -36.07
C LYS A 5 5.24 26.09 -35.60
N LYS A 6 4.49 25.35 -36.41
CA LYS A 6 3.17 24.82 -36.03
C LYS A 6 2.83 23.54 -36.79
N VAL A 7 1.98 22.73 -36.16
CA VAL A 7 1.32 21.58 -36.80
C VAL A 7 -0.17 21.87 -36.83
N TYR A 8 -0.81 21.71 -37.99
CA TYR A 8 -2.23 21.98 -38.18
C TYR A 8 -2.85 20.96 -39.12
N GLU A 9 -4.17 20.89 -39.11
CA GLU A 9 -4.97 20.01 -39.96
C GLU A 9 -5.83 20.89 -40.88
N THR A 10 -5.81 20.57 -42.17
CA THR A 10 -6.64 21.23 -43.20
C THR A 10 -7.19 20.13 -44.11
N GLU A 11 -8.51 20.10 -44.31
CA GLU A 11 -9.18 19.13 -45.19
C GLU A 11 -8.85 17.64 -44.87
N GLY A 12 -8.70 17.32 -43.57
CA GLY A 12 -8.35 15.96 -43.11
C GLY A 12 -6.90 15.55 -43.38
N GLN A 13 -6.05 16.47 -43.84
CA GLN A 13 -4.62 16.28 -44.02
C GLN A 13 -3.84 17.07 -42.96
N TRP A 14 -2.78 16.47 -42.44
CA TRP A 14 -1.93 17.11 -41.44
C TRP A 14 -0.72 17.77 -42.12
N PHE A 15 -0.38 18.95 -41.64
CA PHE A 15 0.74 19.74 -42.13
C PHE A 15 1.63 20.21 -40.97
N ALA A 16 2.93 20.29 -41.21
CA ALA A 16 3.90 20.95 -40.33
C ALA A 16 4.57 22.11 -41.07
N GLU A 17 4.37 23.34 -40.59
CA GLU A 17 5.08 24.53 -41.09
C GLU A 17 6.37 24.70 -40.28
N ARG A 18 7.50 24.83 -40.96
CA ARG A 18 8.81 25.14 -40.39
C ARG A 18 9.01 26.66 -40.25
N PHE A 19 9.98 27.08 -39.44
CA PHE A 19 10.28 28.51 -39.25
C PHE A 19 10.84 29.20 -40.50
N ASP A 20 11.42 28.45 -41.44
CA ASP A 20 11.86 28.93 -42.75
C ASP A 20 10.71 29.09 -43.76
N GLY A 21 9.47 28.76 -43.37
CA GLY A 21 8.28 28.85 -44.21
C GLY A 21 7.97 27.57 -45.00
N GLU A 22 8.81 26.53 -44.93
CA GLU A 22 8.55 25.26 -45.60
C GLU A 22 7.37 24.53 -44.95
N VAL A 23 6.42 24.04 -45.76
CA VAL A 23 5.25 23.29 -45.30
C VAL A 23 5.38 21.83 -45.73
N LEU A 24 5.38 20.93 -44.74
CA LEU A 24 5.47 19.49 -44.95
C LEU A 24 4.12 18.84 -44.74
N ARG A 25 3.71 17.98 -45.67
CA ARG A 25 2.58 17.06 -45.47
C ARG A 25 3.03 15.92 -44.56
N ILE A 26 2.26 15.63 -43.51
CA ILE A 26 2.59 14.61 -42.52
C ILE A 26 1.42 13.66 -42.29
N GLN A 27 1.70 12.46 -41.81
CA GLN A 27 0.68 11.53 -41.32
C GLN A 27 0.84 11.29 -39.82
N LYS A 28 -0.29 11.30 -39.11
CA LYS A 28 -0.34 10.98 -37.68
C LYS A 28 -0.41 9.47 -37.50
N ILE A 29 0.58 8.87 -36.84
CA ILE A 29 0.53 7.43 -36.53
C ILE A 29 -0.50 7.21 -35.40
N PRO A 30 -1.50 6.31 -35.58
CA PRO A 30 -2.51 6.00 -34.56
C PRO A 30 -1.88 5.52 -33.24
N ARG A 31 -2.51 5.89 -32.11
CA ARG A 31 -2.02 5.61 -30.76
C ARG A 31 -1.95 4.11 -30.47
N ARG A 32 -0.79 3.49 -30.69
CA ARG A 32 -0.41 2.24 -30.01
C ARG A 32 0.41 2.48 -28.73
N LYS A 33 0.97 3.68 -28.55
CA LYS A 33 1.81 4.10 -27.40
C LYS A 33 1.51 5.56 -27.00
N SER A 34 1.90 5.97 -25.79
CA SER A 34 1.60 7.27 -25.17
C SER A 34 2.22 8.53 -25.84
N VAL A 35 2.87 8.39 -27.00
CA VAL A 35 3.60 9.47 -27.69
C VAL A 35 3.08 9.58 -29.13
N GLU A 36 2.66 10.78 -29.53
CA GLU A 36 2.23 11.07 -30.89
C GLU A 36 3.44 11.30 -31.79
N HIS A 37 3.51 10.58 -32.90
CA HIS A 37 4.55 10.67 -33.91
C HIS A 37 3.94 11.13 -35.23
N TYR A 38 4.73 11.88 -35.98
CA TYR A 38 4.39 12.40 -37.29
C TYR A 38 5.42 11.89 -38.27
N VAL A 39 4.95 11.25 -39.33
CA VAL A 39 5.78 10.75 -40.42
C VAL A 39 5.64 11.59 -41.66
N ASP A 40 6.67 11.64 -42.48
CA ASP A 40 6.61 12.17 -43.84
C ASP A 40 5.92 11.20 -44.82
N VAL A 41 5.96 11.54 -46.10
CA VAL A 41 5.41 10.74 -47.20
C VAL A 41 6.08 9.37 -47.36
N ASP A 42 7.34 9.25 -46.95
CA ASP A 42 8.12 8.01 -47.02
C ASP A 42 7.94 7.14 -45.75
N GLY A 43 7.10 7.59 -44.81
CA GLY A 43 6.86 6.89 -43.55
C GLY A 43 7.95 7.10 -42.50
N SER A 44 8.92 7.98 -42.74
CA SER A 44 9.99 8.32 -41.80
C SER A 44 9.49 9.28 -40.74
N VAL A 45 9.83 9.04 -39.47
CA VAL A 45 9.37 9.88 -38.35
C VAL A 45 10.15 11.20 -38.33
N ILE A 46 9.51 12.28 -38.76
CA ILE A 46 10.13 13.61 -38.80
C ILE A 46 9.90 14.42 -37.53
N ALA A 47 8.81 14.16 -36.81
CA ALA A 47 8.45 14.92 -35.62
C ALA A 47 7.71 14.07 -34.59
N LYS A 48 7.73 14.53 -33.33
CA LYS A 48 6.94 13.93 -32.27
C LYS A 48 6.51 14.94 -31.21
N ARG A 49 5.40 14.65 -30.56
CA ARG A 49 4.87 15.46 -29.45
C ARG A 49 5.59 15.10 -28.15
N CYS A 50 6.17 16.11 -27.50
CA CYS A 50 6.75 15.93 -26.17
C CYS A 50 5.67 15.59 -25.14
N THR A 51 5.83 14.50 -24.37
CA THR A 51 4.84 14.09 -23.36
C THR A 51 4.73 14.99 -22.14
N LYS A 52 5.62 15.98 -22.00
CA LYS A 52 5.63 16.91 -20.85
C LYS A 52 5.13 18.31 -21.17
N CYS A 53 5.59 18.92 -22.26
CA CYS A 53 5.13 20.26 -22.66
C CYS A 53 4.06 20.22 -23.76
N HIS A 54 3.74 19.03 -24.29
CA HIS A 54 2.76 18.83 -25.35
C HIS A 54 3.06 19.55 -26.68
N MET A 55 4.21 20.21 -26.82
CA MET A 55 4.67 20.80 -28.09
C MET A 55 5.19 19.72 -29.04
N VAL A 56 4.86 19.87 -30.32
CA VAL A 56 5.44 19.07 -31.40
C VAL A 56 6.82 19.63 -31.74
N LYS A 57 7.83 18.76 -31.81
CA LYS A 57 9.20 19.13 -32.17
C LYS A 57 9.75 18.12 -33.17
N LEU A 58 10.74 18.53 -33.96
CA LEU A 58 11.47 17.62 -34.82
C LEU A 58 12.03 16.44 -34.03
N ALA A 59 11.91 15.24 -34.58
CA ALA A 59 12.42 14.01 -33.99
C ALA A 59 13.94 13.87 -34.21
N THR A 60 14.69 14.90 -33.86
CA THR A 60 16.16 14.97 -33.98
C THR A 60 16.85 14.83 -32.63
N LEU A 61 18.14 14.49 -32.67
CA LEU A 61 18.98 14.45 -31.48
C LEU A 61 19.19 15.81 -30.84
N ASP A 62 18.91 16.92 -31.53
CA ASP A 62 18.95 18.25 -30.93
C ASP A 62 17.78 18.47 -29.97
N ASN A 63 16.60 17.98 -30.35
CA ASN A 63 15.37 18.17 -29.58
C ASN A 63 15.10 17.08 -28.54
N PHE A 64 15.61 15.86 -28.76
CA PHE A 64 15.35 14.71 -27.89
C PHE A 64 16.65 13.94 -27.59
N ARG A 65 16.79 13.40 -26.38
CA ARG A 65 17.93 12.54 -26.02
C ARG A 65 17.78 11.16 -26.67
N ALA A 66 18.88 10.54 -27.08
CA ALA A 66 18.90 9.17 -27.58
C ALA A 66 18.48 8.15 -26.49
N ASP A 67 17.76 7.10 -26.87
CA ASP A 67 17.40 5.94 -26.07
C ASP A 67 17.05 4.77 -27.00
N SER A 68 18.01 3.87 -27.21
CA SER A 68 17.89 2.73 -28.13
C SER A 68 16.74 1.77 -27.80
N ARG A 69 16.21 1.82 -26.58
CA ARG A 69 15.07 0.98 -26.14
C ARG A 69 13.70 1.52 -26.58
N ARG A 70 13.66 2.70 -27.21
CA ARG A 70 12.42 3.38 -27.64
C ARG A 70 12.17 3.22 -29.13
N PHE A 71 10.91 3.41 -29.54
CA PHE A 71 10.40 3.16 -30.91
C PHE A 71 11.24 3.79 -32.04
N ILE A 72 11.85 4.95 -31.81
CA ILE A 72 12.73 5.63 -32.77
C ILE A 72 14.14 5.90 -32.21
N GLY A 73 14.56 5.14 -31.20
CA GLY A 73 15.86 5.38 -30.56
C GLY A 73 15.97 6.69 -29.78
N GLN A 74 14.84 7.29 -29.36
CA GLN A 74 14.81 8.58 -28.68
C GLN A 74 13.78 8.66 -27.54
N GLN A 75 14.06 9.47 -26.52
CA GLN A 75 13.18 9.74 -25.38
C GLN A 75 11.87 10.44 -25.78
N SER A 76 10.81 10.24 -24.99
CA SER A 76 9.48 10.85 -25.22
C SER A 76 9.37 12.32 -24.79
N LYS A 77 10.33 12.82 -24.00
CA LYS A 77 10.38 14.21 -23.52
C LYS A 77 11.49 14.97 -24.24
N CYS A 78 11.24 16.24 -24.58
CA CYS A 78 12.26 17.07 -25.22
C CYS A 78 13.39 17.46 -24.24
N LYS A 79 14.57 17.80 -24.76
CA LYS A 79 15.74 18.21 -23.96
C LYS A 79 15.44 19.39 -23.04
N THR A 80 14.67 20.37 -23.50
CA THR A 80 14.25 21.52 -22.68
C THR A 80 13.47 21.08 -21.45
N CYS A 81 12.53 20.15 -21.59
CA CYS A 81 11.78 19.59 -20.46
C CYS A 81 12.67 18.77 -19.53
N HIS A 82 13.65 18.03 -20.07
CA HIS A 82 14.64 17.34 -19.26
C HIS A 82 15.50 18.33 -18.47
N ALA A 83 16.00 19.40 -19.08
CA ALA A 83 16.80 20.42 -18.41
C ALA A 83 16.03 21.08 -17.25
N LYS A 84 14.75 21.44 -17.46
CA LYS A 84 13.89 21.96 -16.38
C LYS A 84 13.73 20.96 -15.24
N MET A 85 13.53 19.68 -15.55
CA MET A 85 13.40 18.62 -14.54
C MET A 85 14.73 18.36 -13.81
N ASP A 86 15.85 18.42 -14.52
CA ASP A 86 17.20 18.27 -13.95
C ASP A 86 17.51 19.44 -13.01
N ALA A 87 17.09 20.67 -13.33
CA ALA A 87 17.19 21.83 -12.44
C ALA A 87 16.35 21.68 -11.17
N ILE A 88 15.09 21.26 -11.29
CA ILE A 88 14.21 20.95 -10.14
C ILE A 88 14.83 19.84 -9.27
N ASN A 89 15.38 18.80 -9.89
CA ASN A 89 16.06 17.72 -9.19
C ASN A 89 17.30 18.19 -8.43
N LYS A 90 18.09 19.10 -9.00
CA LYS A 90 19.26 19.71 -8.34
C LYS A 90 18.85 20.53 -7.11
N GLN A 91 17.66 21.12 -7.11
CA GLN A 91 17.08 21.82 -5.95
C GLN A 91 16.51 20.87 -4.89
N GLY A 92 16.56 19.55 -5.10
CA GLY A 92 15.96 18.59 -4.18
C GLY A 92 14.44 18.62 -4.17
N LEU A 93 13.81 19.17 -5.22
CA LEU A 93 12.36 19.27 -5.35
C LEU A 93 11.81 18.19 -6.30
N SER A 94 10.53 17.90 -6.14
CA SER A 94 9.73 17.09 -7.06
C SER A 94 9.18 17.96 -8.19
N VAL A 95 8.68 17.34 -9.26
CA VAL A 95 8.04 18.04 -10.38
C VAL A 95 6.80 18.87 -9.94
N LYS A 96 6.23 18.58 -8.76
CA LYS A 96 5.12 19.32 -8.15
C LYS A 96 5.57 20.43 -7.19
N GLY A 97 6.87 20.69 -7.07
CA GLY A 97 7.42 21.71 -6.16
C GLY A 97 7.59 21.27 -4.70
N GLY A 98 6.96 20.17 -4.26
CA GLY A 98 7.23 19.60 -2.94
C GLY A 98 8.61 18.93 -2.85
N PRO A 99 9.17 18.70 -1.65
CA PRO A 99 10.47 18.05 -1.48
C PRO A 99 10.52 16.70 -2.20
N LYS A 100 11.65 16.41 -2.84
CA LYS A 100 11.88 15.11 -3.48
C LYS A 100 11.85 14.04 -2.40
N LYS A 101 11.04 13.00 -2.62
CA LYS A 101 11.04 11.84 -1.73
C LYS A 101 12.47 11.32 -1.66
N THR A 102 13.01 11.24 -0.45
CA THR A 102 14.31 10.59 -0.23
C THR A 102 14.26 9.22 -0.87
N GLN A 103 15.28 8.89 -1.66
CA GLN A 103 15.36 7.55 -2.23
C GLN A 103 15.38 6.60 -1.04
N LYS A 104 14.38 5.71 -0.95
CA LYS A 104 14.31 4.76 0.15
C LYS A 104 15.63 4.00 0.17
N ALA A 105 16.24 3.91 1.36
CA ALA A 105 17.45 3.14 1.55
C ALA A 105 17.21 1.74 0.97
N ARG A 106 18.08 1.32 0.05
CA ARG A 106 17.99 -0.03 -0.49
C ARG A 106 18.28 -0.99 0.66
N ALA A 107 17.47 -2.03 0.76
CA ALA A 107 17.72 -3.10 1.71
C ALA A 107 19.12 -3.71 1.49
N THR A 108 19.90 -3.82 2.56
CA THR A 108 21.18 -4.55 2.56
C THR A 108 20.88 -6.04 2.34
N ARG A 109 21.62 -6.69 1.45
CA ARG A 109 21.42 -8.09 1.04
C ARG A 109 22.67 -8.89 1.31
N PHE A 110 22.47 -10.12 1.73
CA PHE A 110 23.51 -11.11 1.97
C PHE A 110 23.23 -12.29 1.04
N TYR A 111 24.27 -12.77 0.36
CA TYR A 111 24.19 -13.82 -0.63
C TYR A 111 24.89 -15.06 -0.10
N ASP A 112 24.36 -16.24 -0.42
CA ASP A 112 25.05 -17.52 -0.19
C ASP A 112 26.12 -17.79 -1.25
N GLU A 113 26.76 -18.96 -1.16
CA GLU A 113 27.81 -19.42 -2.08
C GLU A 113 27.30 -19.57 -3.52
N GLN A 114 25.99 -19.75 -3.72
CA GLN A 114 25.34 -19.87 -5.02
C GLN A 114 24.91 -18.50 -5.58
N GLY A 115 25.20 -17.40 -4.89
CA GLY A 115 24.80 -16.05 -5.30
C GLY A 115 23.30 -15.78 -5.11
N VAL A 116 22.59 -16.60 -4.32
CA VAL A 116 21.18 -16.40 -3.99
C VAL A 116 21.08 -15.59 -2.70
N VAL A 117 20.13 -14.65 -2.63
CA VAL A 117 19.92 -13.86 -1.40
C VAL A 117 19.41 -14.77 -0.29
N SER A 118 20.25 -15.02 0.71
CA SER A 118 19.95 -15.84 1.89
C SER A 118 19.31 -15.01 3.01
N GLU A 119 19.79 -13.78 3.21
CA GLU A 119 19.30 -12.85 4.23
C GLU A 119 19.25 -11.40 3.72
N LYS A 120 18.39 -10.59 4.35
CA LYS A 120 18.16 -9.20 3.97
C LYS A 120 17.82 -8.37 5.20
N VAL A 121 18.36 -7.15 5.27
CA VAL A 121 18.00 -6.16 6.31
C VAL A 121 16.77 -5.41 5.86
N CYS A 122 15.69 -5.51 6.64
CA CYS A 122 14.45 -4.84 6.32
C CYS A 122 14.59 -3.32 6.55
N PRO A 123 14.36 -2.46 5.55
CA PRO A 123 14.47 -1.00 5.72
C PRO A 123 13.42 -0.39 6.67
N CYS A 124 12.36 -1.13 7.00
CA CYS A 124 11.31 -0.66 7.91
C CYS A 124 11.64 -0.92 9.38
N CYS A 125 12.06 -2.14 9.74
CA CYS A 125 12.37 -2.49 11.13
C CYS A 125 13.87 -2.56 11.45
N GLY A 126 14.75 -2.46 10.45
CA GLY A 126 16.20 -2.52 10.61
C GLY A 126 16.76 -3.91 10.93
N LYS A 127 15.91 -4.95 11.04
CA LYS A 127 16.33 -6.30 11.42
C LYS A 127 16.84 -7.10 10.21
N LEU A 128 17.91 -7.87 10.42
CA LEU A 128 18.35 -8.92 9.52
C LEU A 128 17.36 -10.09 9.59
N ARG A 129 16.89 -10.54 8.42
CA ARG A 129 15.88 -11.60 8.31
C ARG A 129 16.25 -12.55 7.18
N LYS A 130 15.92 -13.83 7.37
CA LYS A 130 16.05 -14.86 6.33
C LYS A 130 15.15 -14.57 5.14
N ARG A 131 15.53 -15.08 3.96
CA ARG A 131 14.76 -15.02 2.70
C ARG A 131 13.29 -15.40 2.88
N SER A 132 13.00 -16.46 3.64
CA SER A 132 11.65 -16.97 3.88
C SER A 132 10.72 -15.99 4.60
N LEU A 133 11.28 -14.95 5.24
CA LEU A 133 10.52 -13.89 5.91
C LEU A 133 10.24 -12.70 4.99
N TYR A 134 10.49 -12.82 3.69
CA TYR A 134 10.12 -11.85 2.66
C TYR A 134 9.15 -12.49 1.67
N ARG A 135 8.20 -11.70 1.17
CA ARG A 135 7.34 -12.14 0.06
C ARG A 135 8.12 -12.13 -1.24
N GLU A 136 7.77 -13.02 -2.16
CA GLU A 136 8.32 -13.02 -3.50
C GLU A 136 7.77 -11.86 -4.34
N HIS A 137 8.61 -11.26 -5.17
CA HIS A 137 8.26 -10.16 -6.05
C HIS A 137 9.08 -10.20 -7.33
N SER A 138 8.44 -10.58 -8.44
CA SER A 138 9.08 -10.75 -9.75
C SER A 138 9.68 -9.46 -10.33
N GLY A 139 9.25 -8.28 -9.86
CA GLY A 139 9.77 -6.99 -10.32
C GLY A 139 11.11 -6.58 -9.68
N ASN A 140 11.54 -7.25 -8.60
CA ASN A 140 12.80 -6.93 -7.92
C ASN A 140 13.91 -7.86 -8.39
N HIS A 141 15.16 -7.37 -8.41
CA HIS A 141 16.30 -8.12 -8.95
C HIS A 141 16.61 -9.41 -8.17
N ASP A 142 16.27 -9.44 -6.88
CA ASP A 142 16.44 -10.59 -5.97
C ASP A 142 15.20 -11.49 -5.89
N GLY A 143 14.13 -11.12 -6.62
CA GLY A 143 12.84 -11.78 -6.54
C GLY A 143 12.12 -11.59 -5.20
N LEU A 144 12.52 -10.63 -4.35
CA LEU A 144 11.97 -10.44 -3.00
C LEU A 144 11.46 -9.01 -2.79
N PHE A 145 10.37 -8.87 -2.04
CA PHE A 145 9.92 -7.56 -1.53
C PHE A 145 11.01 -6.86 -0.71
N ASP A 146 10.97 -5.53 -0.66
CA ASP A 146 11.93 -4.73 0.11
C ASP A 146 11.71 -4.83 1.63
N TYR A 147 10.46 -5.09 2.06
CA TYR A 147 10.08 -5.20 3.46
C TYR A 147 9.86 -6.66 3.85
N CYS A 148 10.15 -7.00 5.11
CA CYS A 148 9.82 -8.33 5.62
C CYS A 148 8.30 -8.49 5.75
N ARG A 149 7.83 -9.74 5.78
CA ARG A 149 6.41 -10.13 5.86
C ARG A 149 5.69 -9.41 7.01
N ILE A 150 6.31 -9.31 8.18
CA ILE A 150 5.75 -8.62 9.36
C ILE A 150 5.46 -7.14 9.06
N CYS A 151 6.45 -6.40 8.54
CA CYS A 151 6.29 -4.97 8.26
C CYS A 151 5.32 -4.72 7.12
N ASP A 152 5.34 -5.57 6.10
CA ASP A 152 4.42 -5.51 4.96
C ASP A 152 2.98 -5.79 5.39
N ASP A 153 2.74 -6.82 6.20
CA ASP A 153 1.41 -7.17 6.72
C ASP A 153 0.81 -6.00 7.51
N VAL A 154 1.56 -5.44 8.46
CA VAL A 154 1.13 -4.28 9.24
C VAL A 154 0.82 -3.08 8.33
N ALA A 155 1.68 -2.80 7.34
CA ALA A 155 1.47 -1.69 6.43
C ALA A 155 0.20 -1.85 5.58
N GLN A 156 -0.07 -3.06 5.08
CA GLN A 156 -1.26 -3.38 4.29
C GLN A 156 -2.54 -3.28 5.13
N HIS A 157 -2.55 -3.86 6.33
CA HIS A 157 -3.72 -3.83 7.23
C HIS A 157 -4.00 -2.40 7.74
N ASN A 158 -2.96 -1.62 8.06
CA ASN A 158 -3.12 -0.22 8.40
C ASN A 158 -3.65 0.62 7.23
N LYS A 159 -3.21 0.34 6.00
CA LYS A 159 -3.78 1.00 4.82
C LYS A 159 -5.28 0.70 4.69
N ARG A 160 -5.68 -0.56 4.82
CA ARG A 160 -7.10 -0.98 4.75
C ARG A 160 -7.98 -0.32 5.81
N ALA A 161 -7.45 -0.09 7.01
CA ALA A 161 -8.15 0.64 8.07
C ALA A 161 -8.26 2.14 7.77
N ARG A 162 -7.18 2.79 7.34
CA ARG A 162 -7.20 4.20 6.91
C ARG A 162 -8.15 4.47 5.77
N ASP A 163 -8.21 3.57 4.78
CA ASP A 163 -9.15 3.69 3.65
C ASP A 163 -10.62 3.68 4.11
N ARG A 164 -10.90 3.22 5.34
CA ARG A 164 -12.23 3.23 5.99
C ARG A 164 -12.39 4.30 7.07
N GLY A 165 -11.41 5.19 7.26
CA GLY A 165 -11.44 6.17 8.35
C GLY A 165 -11.27 5.56 9.75
N LEU A 166 -10.80 4.31 9.85
CA LEU A 166 -10.65 3.60 11.12
C LEU A 166 -9.23 3.77 11.70
N PRO A 167 -9.05 3.58 13.01
CA PRO A 167 -7.73 3.54 13.64
C PRO A 167 -6.78 2.60 12.91
N ALA A 168 -5.55 3.05 12.69
CA ALA A 168 -4.52 2.29 11.96
C ALA A 168 -3.16 2.44 12.66
N THR A 169 -3.17 2.13 13.96
CA THR A 169 -2.10 2.43 14.92
C THR A 169 -1.17 1.25 15.16
N LEU A 170 -1.49 0.04 14.68
CA LEU A 170 -0.64 -1.13 14.86
C LEU A 170 0.76 -0.89 14.30
N THR A 171 1.77 -1.12 15.13
CA THR A 171 3.18 -1.07 14.76
C THR A 171 3.71 -2.47 14.49
N TRP A 172 4.82 -2.57 13.74
CA TRP A 172 5.49 -3.85 13.53
C TRP A 172 6.03 -4.46 14.82
N LYS A 173 6.35 -3.64 15.83
CA LYS A 173 6.84 -4.10 17.14
C LYS A 173 5.72 -4.79 17.91
N GLU A 174 4.56 -4.15 17.99
CA GLU A 174 3.38 -4.74 18.63
C GLU A 174 2.99 -6.05 17.95
N TRP A 175 2.93 -6.06 16.61
CA TRP A 175 2.60 -7.29 15.89
C TRP A 175 3.63 -8.40 16.08
N GLU A 176 4.93 -8.08 16.10
CA GLU A 176 5.97 -9.07 16.40
C GLU A 176 5.88 -9.59 17.84
N THR A 177 5.53 -8.73 18.80
CA THR A 177 5.26 -9.14 20.20
C THR A 177 4.07 -10.09 20.26
N THR A 178 2.95 -9.76 19.60
CA THR A 178 1.79 -10.65 19.50
C THR A 178 2.18 -12.00 18.88
N LEU A 179 2.92 -12.01 17.77
CA LEU A 179 3.40 -13.26 17.17
C LEU A 179 4.30 -14.03 18.15
N LYS A 180 5.16 -13.38 18.92
CA LYS A 180 6.01 -14.05 19.91
C LYS A 180 5.19 -14.72 21.02
N ILE A 181 4.15 -14.06 21.52
CA ILE A 181 3.23 -14.59 22.54
C ILE A 181 2.59 -15.90 22.04
N PHE A 182 2.13 -15.92 20.80
CA PHE A 182 1.51 -17.11 20.19
C PHE A 182 2.50 -18.02 19.45
N GLY A 183 3.81 -17.88 19.67
CA GLY A 183 4.84 -18.74 19.06
C GLY A 183 4.88 -18.70 17.52
N GLY A 184 4.40 -17.61 16.90
CA GLY A 184 4.29 -17.43 15.45
C GLY A 184 3.18 -18.28 14.80
N LYS A 185 2.27 -18.82 15.62
CA LYS A 185 1.23 -19.77 15.23
C LYS A 185 -0.16 -19.21 15.46
N CYS A 186 -1.16 -19.92 14.94
CA CYS A 186 -2.56 -19.58 15.13
C CYS A 186 -2.93 -19.69 16.60
N ALA A 187 -3.51 -18.61 17.13
CA ALA A 187 -3.93 -18.47 18.52
C ALA A 187 -5.05 -19.44 18.95
N LEU A 188 -5.62 -20.22 18.03
CA LEU A 188 -6.71 -21.17 18.32
C LEU A 188 -6.36 -22.62 17.99
N THR A 189 -5.29 -22.87 17.21
CA THR A 189 -4.99 -24.22 16.66
C THR A 189 -3.50 -24.56 16.60
N GLY A 190 -2.61 -23.60 16.81
CA GLY A 190 -1.17 -23.83 16.64
C GLY A 190 -0.70 -23.98 15.18
N ALA A 191 -1.57 -23.85 14.17
CA ALA A 191 -1.22 -23.92 12.75
C ALA A 191 -0.51 -22.65 12.22
N GLU A 192 -0.09 -22.61 10.94
CA GLU A 192 0.43 -21.38 10.32
C GLU A 192 -0.61 -20.27 10.35
N ALA A 193 -0.19 -19.08 10.78
CA ALA A 193 -1.07 -17.94 10.97
C ALA A 193 -0.95 -16.85 9.90
N THR A 194 -2.05 -16.11 9.80
CA THR A 194 -2.23 -14.83 9.15
C THR A 194 -2.74 -13.82 10.18
N MET A 195 -2.62 -12.53 9.91
CA MET A 195 -3.20 -11.50 10.77
C MET A 195 -4.72 -11.47 10.57
N ASP A 196 -5.47 -11.61 11.66
CA ASP A 196 -6.92 -11.45 11.71
C ASP A 196 -7.33 -10.24 12.56
N HIS A 197 -8.47 -9.65 12.23
CA HIS A 197 -9.10 -8.60 13.00
C HIS A 197 -10.21 -9.19 13.88
N VAL A 198 -10.01 -9.18 15.19
CA VAL A 198 -10.95 -9.76 16.17
C VAL A 198 -12.34 -9.15 16.01
N ILE A 199 -12.38 -7.82 15.94
CA ILE A 199 -13.51 -7.02 15.47
C ILE A 199 -13.20 -6.60 14.03
N SER A 200 -14.02 -7.08 13.09
CA SER A 200 -13.81 -6.89 11.65
C SER A 200 -13.74 -5.41 11.27
N LEU A 201 -12.91 -5.06 10.28
CA LEU A 201 -12.93 -3.72 9.69
C LEU A 201 -14.29 -3.31 9.06
N SER A 202 -15.20 -4.27 8.85
CA SER A 202 -16.56 -3.99 8.38
C SER A 202 -17.54 -3.55 9.47
N SER A 203 -17.19 -3.68 10.76
CA SER A 203 -18.03 -3.18 11.88
C SER A 203 -17.83 -1.69 12.13
N GLU A 204 -16.88 -1.06 11.45
CA GLU A 204 -16.56 0.37 11.54
C GLU A 204 -16.15 0.87 12.95
N SER A 205 -15.77 -0.03 13.87
CA SER A 205 -15.61 0.31 15.30
C SER A 205 -14.23 0.12 15.92
N SER A 206 -13.27 -0.57 15.29
CA SER A 206 -11.98 -0.88 15.97
C SER A 206 -10.72 -0.61 15.15
N GLY A 207 -10.75 -0.85 13.83
CA GLY A 207 -9.59 -0.61 12.97
C GLY A 207 -8.46 -1.65 13.14
N THR A 208 -7.24 -1.27 12.74
CA THR A 208 -6.03 -2.08 12.87
C THR A 208 -5.19 -1.56 14.04
N THR A 209 -5.38 -2.15 15.22
CA THR A 209 -4.69 -1.81 16.48
C THR A 209 -4.08 -3.07 17.12
N ALA A 210 -3.17 -2.90 18.09
CA ALA A 210 -2.53 -4.02 18.79
C ALA A 210 -3.53 -4.96 19.47
N TRP A 211 -4.56 -4.43 20.12
CA TRP A 211 -5.58 -5.21 20.82
C TRP A 211 -6.63 -5.83 19.89
N ASN A 212 -6.72 -5.39 18.62
CA ASN A 212 -7.70 -5.90 17.67
C ASN A 212 -7.09 -6.86 16.61
N CYS A 213 -5.78 -7.12 16.67
CA CYS A 213 -5.09 -7.97 15.68
C CYS A 213 -4.50 -9.22 16.33
N VAL A 214 -4.86 -10.41 15.84
CA VAL A 214 -4.40 -11.69 16.39
C VAL A 214 -3.98 -12.65 15.28
N PRO A 215 -3.10 -13.63 15.55
CA PRO A 215 -2.70 -14.61 14.55
C PRO A 215 -3.76 -15.70 14.44
N LEU A 216 -4.43 -15.82 13.31
CA LEU A 216 -5.34 -16.92 13.00
C LEU A 216 -4.92 -17.67 11.74
N SER A 217 -5.19 -18.98 11.71
CA SER A 217 -5.00 -19.77 10.49
C SER A 217 -5.89 -19.23 9.38
N ARG A 218 -5.43 -19.33 8.14
CA ARG A 218 -6.20 -18.82 6.99
C ARG A 218 -7.62 -19.40 6.93
N SER A 219 -7.77 -20.70 7.25
CA SER A 219 -9.08 -21.37 7.25
C SER A 219 -10.01 -20.79 8.31
N LEU A 220 -9.52 -20.57 9.54
CA LEU A 220 -10.32 -19.99 10.61
C LEU A 220 -10.63 -18.52 10.38
N ASN A 221 -9.66 -17.73 9.90
CA ASN A 221 -9.88 -16.33 9.51
C ASN A 221 -11.00 -16.22 8.45
N CYS A 222 -10.92 -17.02 7.38
CA CYS A 222 -11.98 -17.08 6.37
C CYS A 222 -13.33 -17.55 6.94
N SER A 223 -13.33 -18.53 7.86
CA SER A 223 -14.56 -19.00 8.52
C SER A 223 -15.17 -17.94 9.43
N LYS A 224 -14.37 -17.21 10.21
CA LYS A 224 -14.84 -16.13 11.08
C LYS A 224 -15.46 -15.00 10.28
N GLY A 225 -14.71 -14.48 9.29
CA GLY A 225 -15.12 -13.31 8.52
C GLY A 225 -15.53 -12.14 9.42
N SER A 226 -16.73 -11.61 9.19
CA SER A 226 -17.30 -10.50 9.98
C SER A 226 -18.15 -10.95 11.17
N ARG A 227 -18.19 -12.24 11.50
CA ARG A 227 -19.00 -12.75 12.62
C ARG A 227 -18.43 -12.30 13.97
N ASN A 228 -19.33 -12.19 14.94
CA ASN A 228 -18.99 -12.03 16.35
C ASN A 228 -18.09 -13.20 16.76
N LEU A 229 -16.95 -12.90 17.39
CA LEU A 229 -15.96 -13.90 17.80
C LEU A 229 -16.57 -14.96 18.72
N PHE A 230 -17.36 -14.54 19.71
CA PHE A 230 -17.94 -15.43 20.70
C PHE A 230 -18.99 -16.35 20.08
N ASP A 231 -19.96 -15.79 19.35
CA ASP A 231 -20.99 -16.56 18.65
C ASP A 231 -20.39 -17.53 17.60
N TRP A 232 -19.24 -17.16 17.04
CA TRP A 232 -18.52 -17.97 16.06
C TRP A 232 -17.78 -19.13 16.72
N LEU A 233 -17.13 -18.92 17.86
CA LEU A 233 -16.46 -19.97 18.63
C LEU A 233 -17.45 -21.05 19.09
N GLU A 234 -18.68 -20.66 19.44
CA GLU A 234 -19.74 -21.58 19.88
C GLU A 234 -20.32 -22.45 18.74
N LYS A 235 -19.90 -22.26 17.49
CA LYS A 235 -20.39 -23.09 16.38
C LYS A 235 -19.76 -24.49 16.43
N PRO A 236 -20.55 -25.58 16.31
CA PRO A 236 -20.02 -26.95 16.42
C PRO A 236 -18.85 -27.27 15.47
N HIS A 237 -18.87 -26.72 14.26
CA HIS A 237 -17.79 -26.94 13.28
C HIS A 237 -16.51 -26.14 13.55
N VAL A 238 -16.57 -25.15 14.45
CA VAL A 238 -15.43 -24.36 14.92
C VAL A 238 -14.90 -24.98 16.20
N ASP A 239 -15.78 -25.26 17.17
CA ASP A 239 -15.48 -25.94 18.42
C ASP A 239 -14.69 -27.24 18.19
N ALA A 240 -15.12 -28.06 17.24
CA ALA A 240 -14.42 -29.30 16.86
C ALA A 240 -13.02 -29.12 16.23
N LYS A 241 -12.60 -27.87 15.93
CA LYS A 241 -11.31 -27.55 15.29
C LYS A 241 -10.36 -26.77 16.17
N VAL A 242 -10.85 -26.14 17.23
CA VAL A 242 -10.06 -25.28 18.10
C VAL A 242 -9.63 -26.04 19.35
N ASP A 243 -8.50 -25.63 19.91
CA ASP A 243 -8.04 -26.13 21.20
C ASP A 243 -8.64 -25.26 22.32
N PRO A 244 -9.40 -25.83 23.27
CA PRO A 244 -10.02 -25.06 24.36
C PRO A 244 -9.02 -24.24 25.18
N GLU A 245 -7.82 -24.77 25.46
CA GLU A 245 -6.79 -24.05 26.22
C GLU A 245 -6.27 -22.85 25.42
N LEU A 246 -6.13 -23.01 24.10
CA LEU A 246 -5.76 -21.89 23.22
C LEU A 246 -6.87 -20.84 23.10
N VAL A 247 -8.15 -21.26 23.14
CA VAL A 247 -9.29 -20.33 23.20
C VAL A 247 -9.20 -19.48 24.46
N ASP A 248 -9.05 -20.11 25.63
CA ASP A 248 -8.96 -19.41 26.92
C ASP A 248 -7.77 -18.43 26.93
N ASN A 249 -6.60 -18.89 26.49
CA ASN A 249 -5.41 -18.06 26.37
C ASN A 249 -5.61 -16.84 25.45
N LEU A 250 -6.30 -17.02 24.32
CA LEU A 250 -6.62 -15.91 23.42
C LEU A 250 -7.56 -14.91 24.08
N LEU A 251 -8.61 -15.37 24.77
CA LEU A 251 -9.58 -14.50 25.42
C LEU A 251 -8.95 -13.69 26.56
N SER A 252 -8.15 -14.34 27.42
CA SER A 252 -7.41 -13.65 28.47
C SER A 252 -6.41 -12.63 27.91
N TYR A 253 -5.69 -12.99 26.83
CA TYR A 253 -4.80 -12.05 26.14
C TYR A 253 -5.55 -10.80 25.63
N LEU A 254 -6.72 -10.99 25.03
CA LEU A 254 -7.52 -9.87 24.50
C LEU A 254 -8.05 -8.98 25.62
N ALA A 255 -8.50 -9.58 26.72
CA ALA A 255 -8.96 -8.85 27.89
C ALA A 255 -7.82 -8.02 28.53
N GLU A 256 -6.64 -8.64 28.71
CA GLU A 256 -5.43 -7.98 29.23
C GLU A 256 -4.98 -6.82 28.33
N MET A 257 -4.94 -7.01 27.00
CA MET A 257 -4.59 -5.97 26.04
C MET A 257 -5.54 -4.76 26.07
N CYS A 258 -6.77 -4.97 26.54
CA CYS A 258 -7.76 -3.93 26.74
C CYS A 258 -7.80 -3.39 28.17
N ASP A 259 -7.03 -3.98 29.11
CA ASP A 259 -7.10 -3.70 30.55
C ASP A 259 -8.57 -3.79 31.03
N LEU A 260 -9.13 -4.98 30.82
CA LEU A 260 -10.49 -5.41 31.19
C LEU A 260 -10.42 -6.85 31.73
N THR A 261 -11.39 -7.23 32.55
CA THR A 261 -11.67 -8.64 32.85
C THR A 261 -12.30 -9.34 31.64
N ASP A 262 -12.28 -10.68 31.61
CA ASP A 262 -12.90 -11.46 30.52
C ASP A 262 -14.38 -11.13 30.31
N ALA A 263 -15.13 -10.93 31.39
CA ALA A 263 -16.54 -10.54 31.36
C ALA A 263 -16.72 -9.13 30.78
N GLU A 264 -15.89 -8.18 31.21
CA GLU A 264 -15.92 -6.81 30.70
C GLU A 264 -15.48 -6.73 29.24
N TYR A 265 -14.52 -7.55 28.82
CA TYR A 265 -14.08 -7.62 27.43
C TYR A 265 -15.19 -8.18 26.52
N ARG A 266 -15.90 -9.22 26.94
CA ARG A 266 -17.07 -9.73 26.20
C ARG A 266 -18.15 -8.68 26.07
N HIS A 267 -18.43 -7.93 27.15
CA HIS A 267 -19.38 -6.83 27.11
C HIS A 267 -18.91 -5.70 26.18
N PHE A 268 -17.63 -5.31 26.26
CA PHE A 268 -17.02 -4.34 25.34
C PHE A 268 -17.17 -4.78 23.89
N TYR A 269 -16.81 -6.01 23.56
CA TYR A 269 -16.90 -6.56 22.22
C TYR A 269 -18.33 -6.47 21.68
N ASN A 270 -19.32 -6.95 22.45
CA ASN A 270 -20.72 -6.88 22.04
C ASN A 270 -21.22 -5.43 21.91
N TRP A 271 -20.77 -4.54 22.80
CA TRP A 271 -21.07 -3.11 22.72
C TRP A 271 -20.51 -2.49 21.43
N THR A 272 -19.30 -2.85 20.99
CA THR A 272 -18.71 -2.36 19.73
C THR A 272 -19.44 -2.80 18.47
N LEU A 273 -20.27 -3.84 18.56
CA LEU A 273 -21.11 -4.34 17.46
C LEU A 273 -22.56 -3.83 17.54
N SER A 274 -22.93 -3.16 18.63
CA SER A 274 -24.24 -2.55 18.80
C SER A 274 -24.32 -1.16 18.17
N ASP A 275 -25.54 -0.64 17.94
CA ASP A 275 -25.76 0.71 17.41
C ASP A 275 -25.10 1.82 18.26
N LYS A 276 -24.98 1.59 19.58
CA LYS A 276 -24.32 2.52 20.53
C LYS A 276 -22.80 2.58 20.33
N GLY A 277 -22.22 1.55 19.72
CA GLY A 277 -20.80 1.47 19.41
C GLY A 277 -20.38 2.37 18.25
N ALA A 278 -21.29 2.97 17.49
CA ALA A 278 -20.95 3.86 16.38
C ALA A 278 -20.73 5.33 16.81
N ASP A 279 -21.27 5.74 17.97
CA ASP A 279 -21.27 7.14 18.38
C ASP A 279 -19.89 7.67 18.83
N TYR A 280 -18.95 6.79 19.20
CA TYR A 280 -17.63 7.23 19.67
C TYR A 280 -16.84 7.98 18.59
N ILE A 281 -17.09 7.71 17.30
CA ILE A 281 -16.38 8.33 16.17
C ILE A 281 -16.45 9.86 16.25
N LYS A 282 -17.56 10.41 16.77
CA LYS A 282 -17.77 11.86 16.93
C LYS A 282 -16.90 12.48 18.02
N THR A 283 -16.40 11.68 18.96
CA THR A 283 -15.64 12.17 20.13
C THR A 283 -14.15 12.30 19.89
N GLY A 284 -13.62 11.70 18.83
CA GLY A 284 -12.17 11.61 18.59
C GLY A 284 -11.45 10.61 19.51
N LEU A 285 -12.15 9.94 20.42
CA LEU A 285 -11.61 8.85 21.24
C LEU A 285 -11.57 7.55 20.43
N SER A 286 -10.76 6.58 20.88
CA SER A 286 -10.92 5.20 20.44
C SER A 286 -12.18 4.56 21.04
N SER A 287 -12.67 3.48 20.42
CA SER A 287 -13.82 2.73 20.95
C SER A 287 -13.58 2.20 22.36
N LEU A 288 -12.36 1.76 22.67
CA LEU A 288 -11.98 1.28 24.00
C LEU A 288 -12.00 2.41 25.05
N GLU A 289 -11.42 3.58 24.73
CA GLU A 289 -11.44 4.74 25.63
C GLU A 289 -12.86 5.22 25.89
N TYR A 290 -13.68 5.31 24.83
CA TYR A 290 -15.07 5.70 24.94
C TYR A 290 -15.88 4.69 25.77
N TYR A 291 -15.66 3.40 25.58
CA TYR A 291 -16.29 2.35 26.38
C TYR A 291 -15.94 2.49 27.87
N LYS A 292 -14.66 2.68 28.21
CA LYS A 292 -14.23 2.87 29.60
C LYS A 292 -14.85 4.12 30.22
N MET A 293 -15.04 5.19 29.45
CA MET A 293 -15.77 6.38 29.91
C MET A 293 -17.27 6.08 30.13
N PHE A 294 -17.91 5.39 29.20
CA PHE A 294 -19.32 5.03 29.28
C PHE A 294 -19.64 4.15 30.49
N VAL A 295 -18.85 3.10 30.74
CA VAL A 295 -19.06 2.19 31.89
C VAL A 295 -18.95 2.94 33.21
N LYS A 296 -17.93 3.81 33.36
CA LYS A 296 -17.77 4.65 34.56
C LYS A 296 -18.98 5.56 34.80
N GLN A 297 -19.57 6.09 33.74
CA GLN A 297 -20.75 6.96 33.85
C GLN A 297 -21.99 6.18 34.31
N VAL A 298 -22.20 4.97 33.78
CA VAL A 298 -23.32 4.10 34.17
C VAL A 298 -23.20 3.66 35.64
N GLN A 299 -22.00 3.24 36.07
CA GLN A 299 -21.73 2.86 37.47
C GLN A 299 -22.02 4.02 38.43
N LYS A 300 -21.56 5.23 38.09
CA LYS A 300 -21.82 6.44 38.89
C LYS A 300 -23.32 6.76 38.99
N GLN A 301 -24.11 6.49 37.94
CA GLN A 301 -25.55 6.71 37.98
C GLN A 301 -26.27 5.67 38.84
N SER A 302 -25.83 4.40 38.84
CA SER A 302 -26.40 3.36 39.70
C SER A 302 -26.07 3.55 41.19
N GLU A 303 -24.98 4.23 41.54
CA GLU A 303 -24.64 4.56 42.93
C GLU A 303 -25.49 5.72 43.49
N ILE A 304 -26.09 6.53 42.61
CA ILE A 304 -26.93 7.69 42.99
C ILE A 304 -28.42 7.31 43.08
N ALA A 305 -28.83 6.21 42.44
CA ALA A 305 -30.21 5.72 42.40
C ALA A 305 -30.51 4.74 43.55
#